data_AF-A0A949P429-F1
#
_entry.id   AF-A0A949P429-F1
#
_cell.length_a   1.000
_cell.length_b   1.000
_cell.length_c   1.000
_cell.angle_alpha   90.00
_cell.angle_beta   90.00
_cell.angle_gamma   90.00
#
_symmetry.space_group_name_H-M   'P 1'
#
loop_
_entity.id
_entity.type
_entity.pdbx_description
1 polymer ?
#
loop_
_entity_poly.entity_id
_entity_poly.type
_entity_poly.pdbx_seq_one_letter_code
_entity_poly.pdbx_strand_id
1 'polypeptide(L)'
;MKTPQLRTLNDYPKYWAECYGTSPFLPTTPEEMVELGWDSCDVILISGDAYVDHPSFGMAVIGRTLEAQGFRVGIITQPDWRNKEAFQILGQPNLFFGVTSGNMDSMINHYTADKRIRSDDAYTAGGKAGKRPDRAVTVYSQRCREAYKGVPVVIGGIEASLRRIAHYDYWSDKVRPSALLDSKADILLYGNAERALVELTHRLARGDKIEDIRDIRGTAYIPKELPHNWQE
;
A
#
# COMPACT_ATOMS: atom_id res chain seq x y z
N MET A 1 18.50 8.54 -24.80
CA MET A 1 17.29 8.63 -23.94
C MET A 1 17.34 9.98 -23.24
N LYS A 2 16.31 10.82 -23.35
CA LYS A 2 16.21 12.03 -22.51
C LYS A 2 16.11 11.55 -21.06
N THR A 3 17.01 12.00 -20.19
CA THR A 3 16.88 11.74 -18.75
C THR A 3 15.51 12.26 -18.32
N PRO A 4 14.61 11.43 -17.75
CA PRO A 4 13.31 11.90 -17.31
C PRO A 4 13.53 13.00 -16.28
N GLN A 5 12.98 14.18 -16.58
CA GLN A 5 13.08 15.35 -15.71
C GLN A 5 12.35 15.02 -14.41
N LEU A 6 13.06 15.08 -13.28
CA LEU A 6 12.49 14.81 -11.96
C LEU A 6 11.41 15.86 -11.68
N ARG A 7 10.15 15.44 -11.68
CA ARG A 7 9.04 16.27 -11.22
C ARG A 7 9.06 16.34 -9.70
N THR A 8 8.79 17.52 -9.17
CA THR A 8 8.57 17.71 -7.73
C THR A 8 7.18 17.20 -7.34
N LEU A 9 6.95 17.00 -6.04
CA LEU A 9 5.67 16.51 -5.52
C LEU A 9 4.49 17.44 -5.88
N ASN A 10 4.74 18.73 -6.07
CA ASN A 10 3.70 19.73 -6.29
C ASN A 10 3.60 20.19 -7.76
N ASP A 11 4.31 19.52 -8.67
CA ASP A 11 4.31 19.89 -10.10
C ASP A 11 3.08 19.36 -10.84
N TYR A 12 2.34 18.41 -10.25
CA TYR A 12 1.14 17.86 -10.86
C TYR A 12 -0.06 18.78 -10.59
N PRO A 13 -0.92 19.04 -11.60
CA PRO A 13 -2.22 19.62 -11.32
C PRO A 13 -2.97 18.65 -10.41
N LYS A 14 -3.72 19.20 -9.46
CA LYS A 14 -4.55 18.39 -8.57
C LYS A 14 -5.58 17.62 -9.38
N TYR A 15 -5.90 16.43 -8.89
CA TYR A 15 -6.93 15.59 -9.46
C TYR A 15 -8.31 16.24 -9.28
N TRP A 16 -9.26 15.94 -10.18
CA TRP A 16 -10.54 16.64 -10.27
C TRP A 16 -11.35 16.60 -8.97
N ALA A 17 -11.16 15.55 -8.16
CA ALA A 17 -11.88 15.38 -6.90
C ALA A 17 -11.40 16.34 -5.79
N GLU A 18 -10.43 17.22 -6.06
CA GLU A 18 -10.07 18.32 -5.18
C GLU A 18 -11.26 19.23 -4.80
N CYS A 19 -12.31 19.26 -5.62
CA CYS A 19 -13.52 20.04 -5.36
C CYS A 19 -14.28 19.59 -4.09
N TYR A 20 -14.06 18.36 -3.62
CA TYR A 20 -14.59 17.87 -2.34
C TYR A 20 -13.78 18.35 -1.12
N GLY A 21 -12.62 18.97 -1.33
CA GLY A 21 -11.72 19.37 -0.25
C GLY A 21 -11.02 18.19 0.43
N THR A 22 -10.53 18.43 1.64
CA THR A 22 -9.83 17.44 2.46
C THR A 22 -10.69 16.99 3.64
N SER A 23 -10.65 15.70 3.94
CA SER A 23 -11.29 15.08 5.10
C SER A 23 -10.61 15.47 6.42
N PRO A 24 -11.34 15.69 7.53
CA PRO A 24 -10.73 15.86 8.85
C PRO A 24 -9.92 14.65 9.28
N PHE A 25 -10.42 13.44 8.95
CA PHE A 25 -9.73 12.16 9.03
C PHE A 25 -10.07 11.37 7.76
N LEU A 26 -9.12 10.59 7.25
CA LEU A 26 -9.40 9.66 6.14
C LEU A 26 -10.56 8.73 6.54
N PRO A 27 -11.61 8.60 5.70
CA PRO A 27 -12.75 7.76 6.01
C PRO A 27 -12.35 6.29 6.15
N THR A 28 -12.91 5.67 7.17
CA THR A 28 -12.80 4.26 7.53
C THR A 28 -14.11 3.51 7.37
N THR A 29 -15.23 4.24 7.22
CA THR A 29 -16.57 3.69 6.98
C THR A 29 -17.29 4.34 5.79
N PRO A 30 -18.31 3.67 5.22
CA PRO A 30 -19.21 4.27 4.24
C PRO A 30 -19.93 5.53 4.72
N GLU A 31 -20.32 5.57 5.99
CA GLU A 31 -21.04 6.72 6.56
C GLU A 31 -20.16 7.97 6.56
N GLU A 32 -18.87 7.83 6.90
CA GLU A 32 -17.89 8.92 6.83
C GLU A 32 -17.68 9.39 5.38
N MET A 33 -17.71 8.49 4.39
CA MET A 33 -17.66 8.88 2.97
C MET A 33 -18.90 9.68 2.56
N VAL A 34 -20.09 9.30 3.03
CA VAL A 34 -21.35 10.03 2.77
C VAL A 34 -21.30 11.43 3.37
N GLU A 35 -20.77 11.59 4.59
CA GLU A 35 -20.57 12.90 5.23
C GLU A 35 -19.62 13.80 4.43
N LEU A 36 -18.62 13.21 3.78
CA LEU A 36 -17.69 13.91 2.87
C LEU A 36 -18.28 14.14 1.46
N GLY A 37 -19.48 13.64 1.18
CA GLY A 37 -20.10 13.69 -0.15
C GLY A 37 -19.45 12.78 -1.19
N TRP A 38 -18.69 11.76 -0.74
CA TRP A 38 -17.98 10.82 -1.61
C TRP A 38 -18.85 9.60 -1.90
N ASP A 39 -18.95 9.21 -3.17
CA ASP A 39 -19.60 7.97 -3.60
C ASP A 39 -18.63 6.77 -3.61
N SER A 40 -17.32 7.04 -3.66
CA SER A 40 -16.25 6.07 -3.79
C SER A 40 -14.91 6.70 -3.41
N CYS A 41 -13.95 5.85 -3.03
CA CYS A 41 -12.55 6.25 -2.89
C CYS A 41 -11.81 6.08 -4.22
N ASP A 42 -10.87 6.98 -4.52
CA ASP A 42 -9.95 6.79 -5.65
C ASP A 42 -8.84 5.80 -5.27
N VAL A 43 -8.35 5.91 -4.03
CA VAL A 43 -7.36 4.99 -3.46
C VAL A 43 -7.87 4.50 -2.10
N ILE A 44 -7.78 3.19 -1.85
CA ILE A 44 -8.04 2.62 -0.52
C ILE A 44 -6.72 2.08 0.03
N LEU A 45 -6.31 2.60 1.19
CA LEU A 45 -5.13 2.13 1.90
C LEU A 45 -5.49 0.99 2.85
N ILE A 46 -4.75 -0.10 2.80
CA ILE A 46 -4.83 -1.22 3.75
C ILE A 46 -3.61 -1.20 4.64
N SER A 47 -3.82 -1.11 5.95
CA SER A 47 -2.75 -1.04 6.95
C SER A 47 -2.84 -2.17 7.96
N GLY A 48 -1.68 -2.71 8.34
CA GLY A 48 -1.55 -3.63 9.48
C GLY A 48 -1.55 -2.94 10.84
N ASP A 49 -1.44 -1.62 10.91
CA ASP A 49 -1.56 -0.84 12.15
C ASP A 49 -2.95 -0.23 12.27
N ALA A 50 -3.34 0.12 13.50
CA ALA A 50 -4.46 1.02 13.76
C ALA A 50 -4.24 2.39 13.10
N TYR A 51 -5.34 3.06 12.74
CA TYR A 51 -5.26 4.39 12.14
C TYR A 51 -5.02 5.44 13.22
N VAL A 52 -3.85 6.07 13.15
CA VAL A 52 -3.51 7.27 13.92
C VAL A 52 -3.03 8.29 12.91
N ASP A 53 -3.80 9.37 12.76
CA ASP A 53 -3.49 10.42 11.79
C ASP A 53 -2.40 11.36 12.33
N HIS A 54 -1.16 10.87 12.29
CA HIS A 54 0.01 11.56 12.85
C HIS A 54 1.22 11.35 11.93
N PRO A 55 2.12 12.34 11.76
CA PRO A 55 3.28 12.23 10.87
C PRO A 55 4.29 11.13 11.23
N SER A 56 4.20 10.54 12.44
CA SER A 56 5.00 9.35 12.80
C SER A 56 4.45 8.04 12.24
N PHE A 57 3.28 8.07 11.60
CA PHE A 57 2.59 6.92 11.03
C PHE A 57 2.66 7.00 9.50
N GLY A 58 3.40 6.08 8.89
CA GLY A 58 3.71 6.15 7.45
C GLY A 58 2.46 6.12 6.56
N MET A 59 1.47 5.29 6.91
CA MET A 59 0.19 5.22 6.18
C MET A 59 -0.61 6.53 6.25
N ALA A 60 -0.54 7.27 7.36
CA ALA A 60 -1.18 8.58 7.48
C ALA A 60 -0.49 9.61 6.57
N VAL A 61 0.85 9.68 6.60
CA VAL A 61 1.64 10.55 5.70
C VAL A 61 1.32 10.24 4.23
N ILE A 62 1.26 8.97 3.86
CA ILE A 62 0.92 8.54 2.50
C ILE A 62 -0.50 8.94 2.11
N GLY A 63 -1.49 8.71 2.98
CA GLY A 63 -2.87 9.10 2.71
C GLY A 63 -3.03 10.61 2.54
N ARG A 64 -2.43 11.40 3.43
CA ARG A 64 -2.43 12.87 3.33
C ARG A 64 -1.65 13.39 2.12
N THR A 65 -0.59 12.70 1.72
CA THR A 65 0.15 13.03 0.48
C THR A 65 -0.73 12.86 -0.75
N LEU A 66 -1.49 11.77 -0.83
CA LEU A 66 -2.43 11.53 -1.94
C LEU A 66 -3.61 12.51 -1.91
N GLU A 67 -4.17 12.79 -0.74
CA GLU A 67 -5.25 13.76 -0.59
C GLU A 67 -4.81 15.18 -0.98
N ALA A 68 -3.58 15.57 -0.66
CA ALA A 68 -2.99 16.84 -1.09
C ALA A 68 -2.87 16.96 -2.63
N GLN A 69 -2.84 15.83 -3.34
CA GLN A 69 -2.90 15.77 -4.81
C GLN A 69 -4.34 15.77 -5.36
N GLY A 70 -5.36 15.88 -4.50
CA GLY A 70 -6.77 15.95 -4.88
C GLY A 70 -7.47 14.60 -5.00
N PHE A 71 -6.87 13.50 -4.53
CA PHE A 71 -7.50 12.17 -4.56
C PHE A 71 -8.37 11.95 -3.32
N ARG A 72 -9.49 11.24 -3.49
CA ARG A 72 -10.31 10.73 -2.39
C ARG A 72 -9.68 9.46 -1.85
N VAL A 73 -9.24 9.50 -0.59
CA VAL A 73 -8.45 8.40 0.01
C VAL A 73 -9.17 7.87 1.23
N GLY A 74 -9.49 6.58 1.21
CA GLY A 74 -10.01 5.85 2.37
C GLY A 74 -8.94 4.95 2.99
N ILE A 75 -9.14 4.53 4.24
CA ILE A 75 -8.22 3.61 4.92
C ILE A 75 -8.98 2.50 5.66
N ILE A 76 -8.53 1.26 5.48
CA ILE A 76 -8.98 0.08 6.20
C ILE A 76 -7.81 -0.44 7.04
N THR A 77 -7.97 -0.41 8.36
CA THR A 77 -6.92 -0.80 9.30
C THR A 77 -7.23 -2.11 9.98
N GLN A 78 -6.22 -2.99 10.02
CA GLN A 78 -6.31 -4.30 10.67
C GLN A 78 -7.55 -5.11 10.26
N PRO A 79 -7.88 -5.19 8.95
CA PRO A 79 -9.02 -5.98 8.51
C PRO A 79 -8.81 -7.45 8.89
N ASP A 80 -9.90 -8.14 9.23
CA ASP A 80 -9.85 -9.59 9.45
C ASP A 80 -9.49 -10.30 8.15
N TRP A 81 -8.23 -10.71 8.03
CA TRP A 81 -7.69 -11.37 6.86
C TRP A 81 -8.25 -12.78 6.63
N ARG A 82 -9.09 -13.30 7.53
CA ARG A 82 -9.83 -14.54 7.33
C ARG A 82 -11.09 -14.32 6.48
N ASN A 83 -11.52 -13.06 6.36
CA ASN A 83 -12.72 -12.68 5.66
C ASN A 83 -12.43 -11.63 4.57
N LYS A 84 -12.74 -11.93 3.31
CA LYS A 84 -12.59 -10.97 2.21
C LYS A 84 -13.54 -9.76 2.34
N GLU A 85 -14.71 -9.91 2.98
CA GLU A 85 -15.67 -8.83 3.14
C GLU A 85 -15.10 -7.68 4.00
N ALA A 86 -14.13 -7.97 4.88
CA ALA A 86 -13.41 -6.94 5.63
C ALA A 86 -12.61 -5.97 4.75
N PHE A 87 -12.31 -6.34 3.50
CA PHE A 87 -11.61 -5.52 2.50
C PHE A 87 -12.57 -4.82 1.54
N GLN A 88 -13.88 -5.06 1.69
CA GLN A 88 -14.95 -4.49 0.85
C GLN A 88 -15.72 -3.38 1.56
N ILE A 89 -15.39 -3.07 2.82
CA ILE A 89 -16.16 -2.14 3.66
C ILE A 89 -16.28 -0.74 3.05
N LEU A 90 -15.27 -0.27 2.30
CA LEU A 90 -15.27 1.03 1.62
C LEU A 90 -15.63 0.93 0.13
N GLY A 91 -16.03 -0.25 -0.34
CA GLY A 91 -16.29 -0.50 -1.75
C GLY A 91 -15.03 -0.69 -2.60
N GLN A 92 -15.22 -0.58 -3.91
CA GLN A 92 -14.14 -0.71 -4.90
C GLN A 92 -13.44 0.65 -5.09
N PRO A 93 -12.09 0.71 -5.05
CA PRO A 93 -11.38 1.96 -5.36
C PRO A 93 -11.36 2.21 -6.86
N ASN A 94 -11.38 3.49 -7.27
CA ASN A 94 -11.35 3.86 -8.69
C ASN A 94 -9.99 3.61 -9.35
N LEU A 95 -8.89 3.69 -8.58
CA LEU A 95 -7.52 3.57 -9.09
C LEU A 95 -6.83 2.30 -8.60
N PHE A 96 -6.65 2.13 -7.29
CA PHE A 96 -5.93 0.97 -6.73
C PHE A 96 -6.11 0.79 -5.21
N PHE A 97 -5.73 -0.40 -4.73
CA PHE A 97 -5.47 -0.66 -3.32
C PHE A 97 -4.00 -0.43 -2.98
N GLY A 98 -3.71 0.39 -1.97
CA GLY A 98 -2.37 0.61 -1.43
C GLY A 98 -2.15 -0.20 -0.15
N VAL A 99 -1.23 -1.16 -0.12
CA VAL A 99 -1.10 -2.12 0.98
C VAL A 99 0.23 -1.98 1.71
N THR A 100 0.19 -1.94 3.05
CA THR A 100 1.37 -1.90 3.94
C THR A 100 1.16 -2.79 5.18
N SER A 101 2.26 -3.30 5.76
CA SER A 101 2.21 -3.96 7.07
C SER A 101 2.06 -2.99 8.24
N GLY A 102 2.20 -1.68 7.98
CA GLY A 102 2.25 -0.63 8.99
C GLY A 102 3.65 -0.04 9.16
N ASN A 103 3.92 0.52 10.34
CA ASN A 103 5.17 1.14 10.75
C ASN A 103 6.27 0.10 11.06
N MET A 104 5.90 -1.16 11.27
CA MET A 104 6.83 -2.26 11.52
C MET A 104 6.52 -3.47 10.62
N ASP A 105 7.52 -4.34 10.49
CA ASP A 105 7.35 -5.65 9.87
C ASP A 105 6.39 -6.51 10.70
N SER A 106 5.46 -7.19 10.02
CA SER A 106 4.40 -7.95 10.70
C SER A 106 4.95 -9.11 11.55
N MET A 107 6.06 -9.72 11.12
CA MET A 107 6.68 -10.80 11.88
C MET A 107 7.36 -10.26 13.15
N ILE A 108 7.99 -9.08 13.09
CA ILE A 108 8.61 -8.45 14.27
C ILE A 108 7.54 -8.02 15.29
N ASN A 109 6.36 -7.59 14.82
CA ASN A 109 5.23 -7.30 15.70
C ASN A 109 4.65 -8.55 16.37
N HIS A 110 4.70 -9.71 15.71
CA HIS A 110 4.19 -10.95 16.27
C HIS A 110 5.19 -11.73 17.11
N TYR A 111 6.47 -11.60 16.85
CA TYR A 111 7.49 -12.45 17.44
C TYR A 111 8.65 -11.66 18.05
N THR A 112 9.24 -12.22 19.11
CA THR A 112 10.54 -11.79 19.63
C THR A 112 11.67 -12.27 18.73
N ALA A 113 12.89 -11.75 18.94
CA ALA A 113 14.08 -12.24 18.22
C ALA A 113 14.29 -13.75 18.40
N ASP A 114 13.93 -14.29 19.57
CA ASP A 114 13.97 -15.73 19.89
C ASP A 114 12.76 -16.51 19.34
N LYS A 115 11.99 -15.93 18.40
CA LYS A 115 10.81 -16.54 17.76
C LYS A 115 9.68 -16.90 18.72
N ARG A 116 9.59 -16.25 19.89
CA ARG A 116 8.44 -16.39 20.81
C ARG A 116 7.33 -15.43 20.42
N ILE A 117 6.08 -15.87 20.53
CA ILE A 117 4.92 -15.01 20.24
C ILE A 117 4.85 -13.89 21.28
N ARG A 118 4.68 -12.64 20.83
CA ARG A 118 4.42 -11.48 21.67
C ARG A 118 2.98 -11.49 22.16
N SER A 119 2.76 -11.08 23.41
CA SER A 119 1.43 -10.92 24.00
C SER A 119 0.78 -9.58 23.66
N ASP A 120 1.54 -8.66 23.08
CA ASP A 120 1.15 -7.29 22.77
C ASP A 120 1.55 -6.86 21.36
N ASP A 121 0.88 -5.82 20.85
CA ASP A 121 1.22 -5.13 19.59
C ASP A 121 1.09 -3.62 19.80
N ALA A 122 2.23 -2.92 19.76
CA ALA A 122 2.33 -1.48 20.03
C ALA A 122 1.53 -0.60 19.06
N TYR A 123 1.18 -1.11 17.88
CA TYR A 123 0.43 -0.39 16.85
C TYR A 123 -1.01 -0.89 16.69
N THR A 124 -1.48 -1.72 17.63
CA THR A 124 -2.88 -2.13 17.72
C THR A 124 -3.62 -1.34 18.79
N ALA A 125 -4.87 -0.99 18.53
CA ALA A 125 -5.73 -0.35 19.52
C ALA A 125 -5.80 -1.16 20.82
N GLY A 126 -5.40 -0.53 21.94
CA GLY A 126 -5.35 -1.17 23.25
C GLY A 126 -4.24 -2.21 23.41
N GLY A 127 -3.23 -2.23 22.54
CA GLY A 127 -2.05 -3.11 22.65
C GLY A 127 -2.33 -4.59 22.36
N LYS A 128 -3.48 -4.93 21.77
CA LYS A 128 -3.91 -6.32 21.60
C LYS A 128 -3.07 -7.06 20.55
N ALA A 129 -2.53 -8.22 20.88
CA ALA A 129 -1.88 -9.08 19.89
C ALA A 129 -2.87 -9.75 18.92
N GLY A 130 -2.35 -10.23 17.78
CA GLY A 130 -3.10 -11.09 16.84
C GLY A 130 -4.12 -10.36 15.96
N LYS A 131 -3.96 -9.04 15.76
CA LYS A 131 -4.84 -8.22 14.90
C LYS A 131 -4.35 -8.04 13.46
N ARG A 132 -3.17 -8.55 13.13
CA ARG A 132 -2.66 -8.65 11.75
C ARG A 132 -2.22 -10.09 11.46
N PRO A 133 -2.06 -10.52 10.21
CA PRO A 133 -1.43 -11.80 9.88
C PRO A 133 0.10 -11.68 9.81
N ASP A 134 0.77 -12.82 9.91
CA ASP A 134 2.15 -12.97 9.46
C ASP A 134 2.29 -12.60 7.98
N ARG A 135 3.34 -11.85 7.63
CA ARG A 135 3.59 -11.34 6.27
C ARG A 135 2.38 -10.57 5.74
N ALA A 136 1.92 -9.61 6.53
CA ALA A 136 0.72 -8.82 6.30
C ALA A 136 0.60 -8.27 4.88
N VAL A 137 1.68 -7.75 4.29
CA VAL A 137 1.68 -7.25 2.90
C VAL A 137 1.23 -8.33 1.92
N THR A 138 1.71 -9.57 2.09
CA THR A 138 1.36 -10.68 1.21
C THR A 138 -0.11 -11.05 1.35
N VAL A 139 -0.56 -11.27 2.59
CA VAL A 139 -1.92 -11.72 2.88
C VAL A 139 -2.95 -10.65 2.48
N TYR A 140 -2.71 -9.39 2.86
CA TYR A 140 -3.61 -8.29 2.52
C TYR A 140 -3.68 -8.04 1.01
N SER A 141 -2.56 -8.15 0.28
CA SER A 141 -2.57 -8.02 -1.19
C SER A 141 -3.45 -9.08 -1.85
N GLN A 142 -3.33 -10.34 -1.40
CA GLN A 142 -4.16 -11.43 -1.91
C GLN A 142 -5.64 -11.21 -1.61
N ARG A 143 -5.97 -10.74 -0.39
CA ARG A 143 -7.35 -10.41 -0.02
C ARG A 143 -7.94 -9.24 -0.82
N CYS A 144 -7.14 -8.21 -1.13
CA CYS A 144 -7.59 -7.13 -2.01
C CYS A 144 -7.97 -7.66 -3.40
N ARG A 145 -7.15 -8.56 -3.96
CA ARG A 145 -7.44 -9.20 -5.26
C ARG A 145 -8.66 -10.11 -5.22
N GLU A 146 -8.90 -10.80 -4.10
CA GLU A 146 -10.11 -11.60 -3.90
C GLU A 146 -11.36 -10.74 -3.76
N ALA A 147 -11.24 -9.60 -3.06
CA ALA A 147 -12.32 -8.65 -2.84
C ALA A 147 -12.77 -7.98 -4.15
N TYR A 148 -11.82 -7.53 -4.98
CA TYR A 148 -12.10 -6.93 -6.29
C TYR A 148 -11.08 -7.36 -7.34
N LYS A 149 -11.52 -8.25 -8.24
CA LYS A 149 -10.70 -8.71 -9.37
C LYS A 149 -10.44 -7.57 -10.35
N GLY A 150 -9.21 -7.49 -10.85
CA GLY A 150 -8.81 -6.50 -11.86
C GLY A 150 -8.42 -5.12 -11.29
N VAL A 151 -8.68 -4.87 -10.01
CA VAL A 151 -8.18 -3.66 -9.34
C VAL A 151 -6.68 -3.81 -9.09
N PRO A 152 -5.85 -2.82 -9.49
CA PRO A 152 -4.43 -2.84 -9.19
C PRO A 152 -4.14 -2.86 -7.69
N VAL A 153 -3.09 -3.57 -7.30
CA VAL A 153 -2.57 -3.63 -5.94
C VAL A 153 -1.14 -3.10 -5.91
N VAL A 154 -0.96 -2.01 -5.19
CA VAL A 154 0.31 -1.30 -4.98
C VAL A 154 0.80 -1.61 -3.56
N ILE A 155 2.00 -2.16 -3.41
CA ILE A 155 2.55 -2.49 -2.08
C ILE A 155 3.69 -1.56 -1.69
N GLY A 156 3.82 -1.27 -0.40
CA GLY A 156 4.89 -0.42 0.13
C GLY A 156 5.14 -0.63 1.62
N GLY A 157 5.88 0.30 2.21
CA GLY A 157 6.28 0.24 3.61
C GLY A 157 7.53 -0.60 3.86
N ILE A 158 7.91 -0.74 5.13
CA ILE A 158 9.16 -1.39 5.54
C ILE A 158 9.19 -2.86 5.09
N GLU A 159 8.10 -3.60 5.36
CA GLU A 159 8.01 -5.03 5.03
C GLU A 159 8.17 -5.29 3.53
N ALA A 160 7.51 -4.51 2.66
CA ALA A 160 7.64 -4.65 1.22
C ALA A 160 9.06 -4.24 0.77
N SER A 161 9.54 -3.09 1.24
CA SER A 161 10.84 -2.52 0.83
C SER A 161 12.01 -3.45 1.10
N LEU A 162 12.03 -4.10 2.27
CA LEU A 162 13.09 -5.04 2.66
C LEU A 162 13.00 -6.36 1.91
N ARG A 163 11.81 -6.75 1.46
CA ARG A 163 11.54 -8.01 0.74
C ARG A 163 11.39 -7.81 -0.78
N ARG A 164 11.82 -6.67 -1.33
CA ARG A 164 11.64 -6.32 -2.76
C ARG A 164 12.43 -7.19 -3.73
N ILE A 165 13.54 -7.77 -3.26
CA ILE A 165 14.38 -8.72 -3.99
C ILE A 165 14.46 -10.04 -3.22
N ALA A 166 15.14 -11.04 -3.78
CA ALA A 166 15.46 -12.25 -3.04
C ALA A 166 16.18 -11.89 -1.72
N HIS A 167 15.74 -12.50 -0.63
CA HIS A 167 16.21 -12.15 0.71
C HIS A 167 16.25 -13.39 1.60
N TYR A 168 17.14 -13.37 2.58
CA TYR A 168 17.15 -14.39 3.63
C TYR A 168 16.04 -14.08 4.64
N ASP A 169 15.13 -15.04 4.85
CA ASP A 169 14.04 -14.94 5.80
C ASP A 169 14.41 -15.65 7.10
N TYR A 170 14.80 -14.88 8.11
CA TYR A 170 15.18 -15.38 9.44
C TYR A 170 14.12 -16.30 10.08
N TRP A 171 12.84 -16.00 9.83
CA TRP A 171 11.72 -16.74 10.42
C TRP A 171 11.66 -18.17 9.91
N SER A 172 11.81 -18.38 8.60
CA SER A 172 11.77 -19.69 7.95
C SER A 172 13.14 -20.33 7.67
N ASP A 173 14.24 -19.64 7.99
CA ASP A 173 15.63 -20.10 7.79
C ASP A 173 15.94 -20.47 6.32
N LYS A 174 15.45 -19.65 5.39
CA LYS A 174 15.53 -19.91 3.94
C LYS A 174 15.69 -18.62 3.17
N VAL A 175 16.30 -18.72 1.98
CA VAL A 175 16.22 -17.64 0.99
C VAL A 175 14.84 -17.68 0.32
N ARG A 176 14.12 -16.57 0.38
CA ARG A 176 12.82 -16.38 -0.26
C ARG A 176 12.94 -15.48 -1.49
N PRO A 177 12.08 -15.68 -2.50
CA PRO A 177 11.97 -14.74 -3.61
C PRO A 177 11.46 -13.37 -3.16
N SER A 178 11.40 -12.42 -4.09
CA SER A 178 10.74 -11.13 -3.85
C SER A 178 9.31 -11.30 -3.34
N ALA A 179 8.88 -10.45 -2.41
CA ALA A 179 7.51 -10.39 -1.92
C ALA A 179 6.48 -10.20 -3.04
N LEU A 180 6.87 -9.59 -4.17
CA LEU A 180 6.02 -9.44 -5.35
C LEU A 180 5.53 -10.79 -5.91
N LEU A 181 6.34 -11.85 -5.82
CA LEU A 181 5.98 -13.17 -6.34
C LEU A 181 4.94 -13.88 -5.47
N ASP A 182 5.00 -13.67 -4.15
CA ASP A 182 4.07 -14.24 -3.17
C ASP A 182 2.79 -13.40 -3.06
N SER A 183 2.91 -12.06 -2.99
CA SER A 183 1.77 -11.14 -2.84
C SER A 183 0.95 -11.00 -4.12
N LYS A 184 1.55 -11.30 -5.27
CA LYS A 184 1.01 -11.01 -6.60
C LYS A 184 0.66 -9.54 -6.80
N ALA A 185 1.25 -8.61 -6.05
CA ALA A 185 1.04 -7.18 -6.27
C ALA A 185 1.57 -6.75 -7.65
N ASP A 186 0.96 -5.71 -8.23
CA ASP A 186 1.30 -5.23 -9.57
C ASP A 186 2.59 -4.41 -9.59
N ILE A 187 2.84 -3.67 -8.51
CA ILE A 187 4.04 -2.85 -8.32
C ILE A 187 4.35 -2.66 -6.83
N LEU A 188 5.64 -2.57 -6.51
CA LEU A 188 6.17 -2.31 -5.18
C LEU A 188 6.89 -0.97 -5.18
N LEU A 189 6.59 -0.13 -4.19
CA LEU A 189 7.23 1.15 -3.94
C LEU A 189 8.14 1.04 -2.71
N TYR A 190 9.39 1.49 -2.81
CA TYR A 190 10.37 1.37 -1.73
C TYR A 190 11.18 2.63 -1.47
N GLY A 191 11.69 2.75 -0.23
CA GLY A 191 12.40 3.94 0.23
C GLY A 191 11.45 5.14 0.41
N ASN A 192 11.94 6.35 0.12
CA ASN A 192 11.14 7.58 0.15
C ASN A 192 10.27 7.66 -1.11
N ALA A 193 9.15 6.93 -1.07
CA ALA A 193 8.35 6.62 -2.23
C ALA A 193 7.21 7.61 -2.52
N GLU A 194 7.09 8.72 -1.79
CA GLU A 194 6.04 9.73 -1.99
C GLU A 194 6.02 10.23 -3.43
N ARG A 195 7.20 10.52 -4.00
CA ARG A 195 7.31 10.95 -5.40
C ARG A 195 6.85 9.87 -6.38
N ALA A 196 7.30 8.64 -6.16
CA ALA A 196 6.94 7.50 -6.99
C ALA A 196 5.43 7.21 -6.92
N LEU A 197 4.84 7.35 -5.73
CA LEU A 197 3.42 7.19 -5.48
C LEU A 197 2.61 8.27 -6.19
N VAL A 198 2.97 9.54 -6.03
CA VAL A 198 2.28 10.66 -6.70
C VAL A 198 2.32 10.49 -8.22
N GLU A 199 3.49 10.17 -8.77
CA GLU A 199 3.64 9.93 -10.21
C GLU A 199 2.80 8.74 -10.70
N LEU A 200 2.84 7.62 -9.97
CA LEU A 200 2.04 6.43 -10.29
C LEU A 200 0.54 6.75 -10.27
N THR A 201 0.03 7.36 -9.20
CA THR A 201 -1.40 7.65 -9.04
C THR A 201 -1.90 8.59 -10.15
N HIS A 202 -1.14 9.65 -10.48
CA HIS A 202 -1.49 10.55 -11.59
C HIS A 202 -1.43 9.90 -12.98
N ARG A 203 -0.58 8.89 -13.18
CA ARG A 203 -0.57 8.11 -14.43
C ARG A 203 -1.79 7.20 -14.52
N LEU A 204 -2.12 6.48 -13.45
CA LEU A 204 -3.33 5.65 -13.39
C LEU A 204 -4.60 6.50 -13.57
N ALA A 205 -4.67 7.67 -12.95
CA ALA A 205 -5.77 8.61 -13.09
C ALA A 205 -5.96 9.14 -14.53
N ARG A 206 -4.91 9.12 -15.36
CA ARG A 206 -4.95 9.47 -16.78
C ARG A 206 -5.24 8.27 -17.70
N GLY A 207 -5.42 7.08 -17.13
CA GLY A 207 -5.74 5.85 -17.87
C GLY A 207 -4.54 5.02 -18.30
N ASP A 208 -3.32 5.34 -17.86
CA ASP A 208 -2.17 4.47 -18.09
C ASP A 208 -2.41 3.10 -17.42
N LYS A 209 -2.06 2.02 -18.10
CA LYS A 209 -2.12 0.69 -17.49
C LYS A 209 -0.93 0.50 -16.57
N ILE A 210 -1.17 -0.03 -15.37
CA ILE A 210 -0.10 -0.27 -14.38
C ILE A 210 1.02 -1.16 -14.91
N GLU A 211 0.70 -2.06 -15.84
CA GLU A 211 1.67 -2.97 -16.46
C GLU A 211 2.66 -2.29 -17.42
N ASP A 212 2.37 -1.07 -17.86
CA ASP A 212 3.19 -0.29 -18.78
C ASP A 212 4.06 0.75 -18.04
N ILE A 213 3.84 0.93 -16.74
CA ILE A 213 4.53 1.92 -15.90
C ILE A 213 5.82 1.31 -15.34
N ARG A 214 6.91 1.37 -16.11
CA ARG A 214 8.20 0.68 -15.80
C ARG A 214 9.39 1.62 -15.56
N ASP A 215 9.17 2.92 -15.70
CA ASP A 215 10.19 3.96 -15.70
C ASP A 215 10.19 4.84 -14.43
N ILE A 216 9.30 4.57 -13.48
CA ILE A 216 9.25 5.29 -12.19
C ILE A 216 10.38 4.80 -11.28
N ARG A 217 11.27 5.72 -10.89
CA ARG A 217 12.34 5.44 -9.92
C ARG A 217 11.76 5.11 -8.54
N GLY A 218 12.41 4.18 -7.82
CA GLY A 218 11.93 3.72 -6.51
C GLY A 218 10.78 2.70 -6.59
N THR A 219 10.58 2.09 -7.75
CA THR A 219 9.62 1.00 -7.95
C THR A 219 10.28 -0.32 -8.30
N ALA A 220 9.63 -1.43 -7.97
CA ALA A 220 9.98 -2.78 -8.38
C ALA A 220 8.72 -3.50 -8.89
N TYR A 221 8.89 -4.35 -9.88
CA TYR A 221 7.80 -5.10 -10.51
C TYR A 221 8.36 -6.42 -11.08
N ILE A 222 7.47 -7.36 -11.38
CA ILE A 222 7.85 -8.59 -12.09
C ILE A 222 7.65 -8.36 -13.59
N PRO A 223 8.72 -8.35 -14.40
CA PRO A 223 8.59 -8.20 -15.84
C PRO A 223 7.96 -9.45 -16.46
N LYS A 224 7.16 -9.27 -17.52
CA LYS A 224 6.61 -10.40 -18.30
C LYS A 224 7.68 -11.08 -19.15
N GLU A 225 8.64 -10.31 -19.63
CA GLU A 225 9.74 -10.76 -20.47
C GLU A 225 11.06 -10.17 -19.97
N LEU A 226 12.15 -10.90 -20.18
CA LEU A 226 13.48 -10.39 -19.86
C LEU A 226 13.80 -9.16 -20.73
N PRO A 227 14.43 -8.11 -20.18
CA PRO A 227 14.90 -7.00 -21.00
C PRO A 227 15.81 -7.50 -22.13
N HIS A 228 15.63 -6.99 -23.35
CA HIS A 228 16.38 -7.42 -24.53
C HIS A 228 17.91 -7.33 -24.39
N ASN A 229 18.41 -6.53 -23.45
CA ASN A 229 19.81 -6.30 -23.15
C ASN A 229 20.27 -6.92 -21.82
N TRP A 230 19.48 -7.83 -21.23
CA TRP A 230 19.88 -8.53 -20.01
C TRP A 230 21.02 -9.52 -20.33
N GLN A 231 22.11 -9.44 -19.57
CA GLN A 231 23.24 -10.37 -19.60
C GLN A 231 23.42 -10.92 -18.18
N GLU A 232 23.69 -12.23 -18.08
CA GLU A 232 23.88 -12.96 -16.81
C GLU A 232 25.24 -12.66 -16.15
#